data_AF-A0A9D9HDR9-F1
#
_entry.id   AF-A0A9D9HDR9-F1
#
_cell.length_a   1.000
_cell.length_b   1.000
_cell.length_c   1.000
_cell.angle_alpha   90.00
_cell.angle_beta   90.00
_cell.angle_gamma   90.00
#
_symmetry.space_group_name_H-M   'P 1'
#
loop_
_entity.id
_entity.type
_entity.pdbx_description
1 polymer ?
#
loop_
_entity_poly.entity_id
_entity_poly.type
_entity_poly.pdbx_seq_one_letter_code
_entity_poly.pdbx_strand_id
1 'polypeptide(L)' 'MNDKQIQKFAKDNGYKGASHWGRWKEWDVYEPFFEENEVSYVGPPLMILTNSKETRFTTYEEAFEIP' A
#
# COMPACT_ATOMS: atom_id res chain seq x y z
N MET A 1 -10.40 -2.97 -7.06
CA MET A 1 -11.15 -2.85 -5.78
C MET A 1 -11.60 -1.40 -5.59
N ASN A 2 -12.51 -1.11 -4.67
CA ASN A 2 -12.84 0.28 -4.30
C ASN A 2 -11.98 0.73 -3.10
N ASP A 3 -11.86 2.05 -2.90
CA ASP A 3 -11.01 2.63 -1.86
C ASP A 3 -11.32 2.09 -0.46
N LYS A 4 -12.58 1.79 -0.14
CA LYS A 4 -12.96 1.23 1.18
C LYS A 4 -12.31 -0.14 1.42
N GLN A 5 -12.19 -0.96 0.39
CA GLN A 5 -11.53 -2.26 0.49
C GLN A 5 -10.01 -2.10 0.68
N ILE A 6 -9.40 -1.09 0.07
CA ILE A 6 -7.98 -0.76 0.26
C ILE A 6 -7.72 -0.24 1.67
N GLN A 7 -8.59 0.63 2.19
CA GLN A 7 -8.52 1.06 3.60
C GLN A 7 -8.61 -0.13 4.56
N LYS A 8 -9.50 -1.08 4.28
CA LYS A 8 -9.63 -2.29 5.10
C LYS A 8 -8.38 -3.16 4.98
N PHE A 9 -7.86 -3.36 3.77
CA PHE A 9 -6.63 -4.13 3.55
C PHE A 9 -5.45 -3.55 4.32
N ALA A 10 -5.25 -2.23 4.28
CA ALA A 10 -4.21 -1.56 5.05
C ALA A 10 -4.38 -1.80 6.57
N LYS A 11 -5.61 -1.65 7.09
CA LYS A 11 -5.93 -1.87 8.51
C LYS A 11 -5.72 -3.30 8.97
N ASP A 12 -6.14 -4.27 8.17
CA ASP A 12 -5.96 -5.69 8.47
C ASP A 12 -4.46 -6.07 8.51
N ASN A 13 -3.58 -5.26 7.89
CA ASN A 13 -2.13 -5.45 7.86
C ASN A 13 -1.36 -4.50 8.82
N GLY A 14 -2.05 -3.86 9.77
CA GLY A 14 -1.42 -3.10 10.84
C GLY A 14 -1.15 -1.62 10.53
N TYR A 15 -1.68 -1.09 9.43
CA TYR A 15 -1.60 0.33 9.08
C TYR A 15 -2.88 1.06 9.49
N LYS A 16 -2.82 2.39 9.64
CA LYS A 16 -4.02 3.20 9.91
C LYS A 16 -4.94 3.28 8.68
N GLY A 17 -4.33 3.28 7.49
CA GLY A 17 -5.02 3.34 6.21
C GLY A 17 -4.02 3.40 5.07
N ALA A 18 -4.50 3.75 3.89
CA ALA A 18 -3.63 3.98 2.73
C ALA A 18 -4.14 5.13 1.85
N SER A 19 -3.22 5.87 1.24
CA SER A 19 -3.52 7.01 0.37
C SER A 19 -3.20 6.64 -1.07
N HIS A 20 -4.09 6.97 -2.01
CA HIS A 20 -3.81 6.74 -3.42
C HIS A 20 -2.62 7.60 -3.86
N TRP A 21 -1.56 6.96 -4.32
CA TRP A 21 -0.32 7.60 -4.75
C TRP A 21 -0.31 7.84 -6.26
N GLY A 22 -0.77 6.85 -7.04
CA GLY A 22 -0.74 6.95 -8.49
C GLY A 22 -0.89 5.60 -9.17
N ARG A 23 -0.33 5.47 -10.37
CA ARG A 23 -0.33 4.24 -11.15
C ARG A 23 1.07 3.79 -11.49
N TRP A 24 1.29 2.49 -11.45
CA TRP A 24 2.53 1.85 -11.87
C TRP A 24 2.20 0.57 -12.64
N LYS A 25 2.61 0.51 -13.91
CA LYS A 25 2.22 -0.56 -14.84
C LYS A 25 0.68 -0.69 -14.88
N GLU A 26 0.14 -1.88 -14.62
CA GLU A 26 -1.31 -2.15 -14.58
C GLU A 26 -1.94 -1.97 -13.18
N TRP A 27 -1.21 -1.38 -12.24
CA TRP A 27 -1.61 -1.27 -10.84
C TRP A 27 -1.95 0.16 -10.47
N ASP A 28 -3.03 0.33 -9.71
CA ASP A 28 -3.20 1.49 -8.85
C ASP A 28 -2.36 1.27 -7.58
N VAL A 29 -1.60 2.29 -7.20
CA VAL A 29 -0.61 2.27 -6.12
C VAL A 29 -1.13 3.11 -4.96
N TYR A 30 -1.07 2.54 -3.77
CA TYR A 30 -1.45 3.21 -2.54
C TYR A 30 -0.30 3.15 -1.52
N GLU A 31 -0.01 4.28 -0.89
CA GLU A 31 0.94 4.39 0.20
C GLU A 31 0.23 4.10 1.53
N PRO A 32 0.61 3.05 2.26
CA PRO A 32 0.07 2.79 3.57
C PRO A 32 0.70 3.74 4.60
N PHE A 33 -0.10 4.25 5.53
CA PHE A 33 0.36 5.19 6.55
C PHE A 33 0.00 4.74 7.97
N PHE A 34 0.83 5.13 8.93
CA PHE A 34 0.64 4.89 10.36
C PHE A 34 -0.02 6.09 11.05
N GLU A 35 -0.42 5.92 12.30
CA GLU A 35 -0.82 7.04 13.16
C GLU A 35 0.42 7.85 13.56
N GLU A 36 0.33 9.20 13.56
CA GLU A 36 1.47 10.12 13.75
C GLU A 36 2.23 9.97 15.09
N ASN A 37 1.78 9.10 16.00
CA ASN A 37 2.34 8.92 17.34
C ASN A 37 2.80 7.48 17.65
N GLU A 38 2.87 6.58 16.65
CA GLU A 38 3.42 5.22 16.84
C GLU A 38 4.82 5.08 16.25
N VAL A 39 5.76 4.58 17.07
CA VAL A 39 7.08 4.13 16.58
C VAL A 39 6.84 2.94 15.64
N SER A 40 6.94 3.20 14.35
CA SER A 40 6.67 2.22 13.30
C SER A 40 8.00 1.73 12.73
N TYR A 41 8.30 0.45 12.90
CA TYR A 41 9.43 -0.20 12.23
C TYR A 41 9.04 -0.45 10.77
N VAL A 42 9.15 0.59 9.95
CA VAL A 42 9.00 0.48 8.51
C VAL A 42 10.23 -0.26 7.98
N GLY A 43 10.02 -1.49 7.53
CA GLY A 43 10.97 -2.19 6.69
C GLY A 43 11.16 -1.45 5.35
N PRO A 44 11.26 -2.15 4.22
CA PRO A 44 11.24 -1.48 2.91
C PRO A 44 9.98 -0.61 2.75
N PRO A 45 9.99 0.39 1.85
CA PRO A 45 8.82 1.20 1.53
C PRO A 45 7.79 0.37 0.75
N LEU A 46 7.13 -0.57 1.44
CA LEU A 46 6.15 -1.46 0.84
C LEU A 46 4.89 -0.67 0.51
N MET A 47 4.49 -0.69 -0.76
CA MET A 47 3.28 -0.05 -1.26
C MET A 47 2.18 -1.10 -1.45
N ILE A 48 0.92 -0.68 -1.40
CA ILE A 48 -0.22 -1.54 -1.75
C ILE A 48 -0.48 -1.40 -3.25
N LEU A 49 -0.49 -2.52 -3.96
CA LEU A 49 -0.86 -2.61 -5.37
C LEU A 49 -2.25 -3.22 -5.50
N THR A 50 -3.14 -2.57 -6.24
CA THR A 50 -4.45 -3.12 -6.60
C THR A 50 -4.70 -3.04 -8.11
N ASN A 51 -5.32 -4.08 -8.65
CA ASN A 51 -5.87 -4.06 -10.01
C ASN A 51 -7.22 -4.80 -10.04
N SER A 52 -7.66 -5.24 -11.22
CA SER A 52 -8.91 -5.98 -11.40
C SER A 52 -8.86 -7.42 -10.87
N LYS A 53 -7.67 -7.97 -10.65
CA LYS A 53 -7.44 -9.38 -10.28
C LYS A 53 -7.14 -9.54 -8.79
N GLU A 54 -6.33 -8.66 -8.22
CA GLU A 54 -5.87 -8.84 -6.84
C GLU A 54 -5.48 -7.53 -6.13
N THR A 55 -5.21 -7.65 -4.83
CA THR A 55 -4.61 -6.63 -3.98
C THR A 55 -3.56 -7.27 -3.09
N ARG A 56 -2.35 -6.72 -3.11
CA ARG A 56 -1.19 -7.21 -2.35
C ARG A 56 -0.22 -6.06 -2.06
N PHE A 57 0.75 -6.30 -1.18
CA PHE A 57 1.92 -5.43 -1.10
C PHE A 57 2.88 -5.68 -2.27
N THR A 58 3.74 -4.71 -2.54
CA THR A 58 4.91 -4.87 -3.40
C THR A 58 5.83 -5.98 -2.89
N THR A 59 6.56 -6.64 -3.79
CA THR A 59 7.77 -7.36 -3.38
C THR A 59 8.88 -6.35 -3.01
N TYR A 60 10.00 -6.86 -2.49
CA TYR A 60 11.16 -6.00 -2.22
C TYR A 60 11.65 -5.30 -3.48
N GLU A 61 11.78 -6.01 -4.60
CA GLU A 61 12.25 -5.48 -5.87
C GLU A 61 11.29 -4.42 -6.42
N GLU A 62 9.98 -4.70 -6.39
CA GLU A 62 8.97 -3.76 -6.89
C GLU A 62 8.95 -2.45 -6.08
N ALA A 63 9.21 -2.51 -4.77
CA ALA A 63 9.26 -1.33 -3.91
C ALA A 63 10.36 -0.33 -4.32
N PHE A 64 11.43 -0.81 -4.98
CA PHE A 64 12.50 0.05 -5.52
C PHE A 64 12.28 0.47 -6.99
N GLU A 65 11.30 -0.11 -7.69
CA GLU A 65 10.95 0.26 -9.07
C GLU A 65 9.84 1.32 -9.16
N ILE A 66 9.05 1.49 -8.08
CA ILE A 66 7.98 2.50 -8.04
C ILE A 66 8.63 3.89 -7.93
N PRO A 67 8.36 4.81 -8.89
CA PRO A 67 8.98 6.13 -8.94
C PRO A 67 8.40 7.14 -7.95
#